data_AF-A0A2W6TKS8-F1
#
_entry.id   AF-A0A2W6TKS8-F1
#
_cell.length_a   1.000
_cell.length_b   1.000
_cell.length_c   1.000
_cell.angle_alpha   90.00
_cell.angle_beta   90.00
_cell.angle_gamma   90.00
#
_symmetry.space_group_name_H-M   'P 1'
#
loop_
_entity.id
_entity.type
_entity.pdbx_description
1 polymer ?
#
loop_
_entity_poly.entity_id
_entity_poly.type
_entity_poly.pdbx_seq_one_letter_code
_entity_poly.pdbx_strand_id
1 'polypeptide(L)'
;PADIALPCATQNELDETDARTLVHNGVLCVAEGANMPSTLEAVDVFVQAGTLYAPGKASNAGGVATSGLEMSQNALRLSWRHADVDERLHVIMKEIHANCVHHGVRADGSVNYVDGANIAGFVKVADAMLAQGLY
;
A
#
# COMPACT_ATOMS: atom_id res chain seq x y z
N PRO A 1 -9.82 -0.93 21.97
CA PRO A 1 -8.95 0.25 21.69
C PRO A 1 -7.60 -0.20 21.13
N ALA A 2 -7.18 0.40 20.04
CA ALA A 2 -5.89 0.17 19.39
C ALA A 2 -5.47 1.44 18.65
N ASP A 3 -4.17 1.65 18.47
CA ASP A 3 -3.65 2.80 17.71
C ASP A 3 -3.59 2.50 16.20
N ILE A 4 -3.39 1.22 15.84
CA ILE A 4 -3.20 0.75 14.47
C ILE A 4 -4.06 -0.51 14.26
N ALA A 5 -4.76 -0.56 13.12
CA ALA A 5 -5.48 -1.76 12.66
C ALA A 5 -4.87 -2.32 11.38
N LEU A 6 -4.65 -3.64 11.34
CA LEU A 6 -4.03 -4.35 10.22
C LEU A 6 -4.95 -5.47 9.75
N PRO A 7 -5.95 -5.19 8.89
CA PRO A 7 -6.83 -6.22 8.36
C PRO A 7 -6.07 -7.10 7.35
N CYS A 8 -5.99 -8.40 7.64
CA CYS A 8 -5.02 -9.34 7.08
C CYS A 8 -5.58 -10.73 6.75
N ALA A 9 -6.89 -11.00 6.91
CA ALA A 9 -7.39 -12.36 6.70
C ALA A 9 -8.08 -12.54 5.35
N THR A 10 -9.17 -11.81 5.08
CA THR A 10 -10.02 -12.04 3.90
C THR A 10 -10.56 -10.74 3.31
N GLN A 11 -11.10 -10.83 2.09
CA GLN A 11 -11.74 -9.70 1.42
C GLN A 11 -13.02 -9.28 2.16
N ASN A 12 -13.27 -7.97 2.25
CA ASN A 12 -14.45 -7.39 2.91
C ASN A 12 -14.66 -7.85 4.37
N GLU A 13 -13.58 -8.11 5.11
CA GLU A 13 -13.64 -8.46 6.54
C GLU A 13 -13.87 -7.27 7.46
N LEU A 14 -13.67 -6.05 6.95
CA LEU A 14 -13.85 -4.79 7.69
C LEU A 14 -14.87 -3.94 6.95
N ASP A 15 -16.05 -3.77 7.57
CA ASP A 15 -17.16 -3.01 6.99
C ASP A 15 -17.29 -1.58 7.56
N GLU A 16 -18.29 -0.83 7.11
CA GLU A 16 -18.54 0.55 7.54
C GLU A 16 -18.74 0.67 9.06
N THR A 17 -19.41 -0.31 9.67
CA THR A 17 -19.71 -0.31 11.11
C THR A 17 -18.42 -0.51 11.92
N ASP A 18 -17.58 -1.43 11.47
CA ASP A 18 -16.25 -1.65 12.05
C ASP A 18 -15.38 -0.40 11.91
N ALA A 19 -15.35 0.21 10.73
CA ALA A 19 -14.58 1.43 10.46
C ALA A 19 -14.98 2.58 11.40
N ARG A 20 -16.29 2.82 11.57
CA ARG A 20 -16.81 3.84 12.50
C ARG A 20 -16.40 3.54 13.94
N THR A 21 -16.43 2.26 14.33
CA THR A 21 -16.00 1.82 15.67
C THR A 21 -14.51 2.06 15.88
N LEU A 22 -13.67 1.78 14.89
CA LEU A 22 -12.23 2.02 14.94
C LEU A 22 -11.90 3.52 15.05
N VAL A 23 -12.54 4.35 14.21
CA VAL A 23 -12.40 5.81 14.25
C VAL A 23 -12.83 6.36 15.61
N HIS A 24 -13.99 5.96 16.13
CA HIS A 24 -14.49 6.37 17.44
C HIS A 24 -13.51 6.00 18.57
N ASN A 25 -12.85 4.85 18.45
CA ASN A 25 -11.88 4.38 19.43
C ASN A 25 -10.48 4.99 19.28
N GLY A 26 -10.31 5.96 18.35
CA GLY A 26 -9.07 6.72 18.19
C GLY A 26 -7.99 6.04 17.35
N VAL A 27 -8.36 5.11 16.47
CA VAL A 27 -7.40 4.47 15.55
C VAL A 27 -6.79 5.52 14.64
N LEU A 28 -5.45 5.59 14.65
CA LEU A 28 -4.66 6.56 13.89
C LEU A 28 -4.38 6.07 12.47
N CYS A 29 -4.19 4.76 12.32
CA CYS A 29 -3.75 4.16 11.07
C CYS A 29 -4.42 2.81 10.82
N VAL A 30 -4.82 2.58 9.57
CA VAL A 30 -5.29 1.30 9.04
C VAL A 30 -4.43 0.95 7.84
N ALA A 31 -3.82 -0.23 7.82
CA ALA A 31 -3.03 -0.69 6.68
C ALA A 31 -3.40 -2.11 6.28
N GLU A 32 -3.83 -2.29 5.04
CA GLU A 32 -4.34 -3.58 4.56
C GLU A 32 -3.19 -4.56 4.31
N GLY A 33 -3.22 -5.72 4.97
CA GLY A 33 -2.34 -6.85 4.67
C GLY A 33 -2.96 -7.83 3.69
N ALA A 34 -4.28 -8.00 3.73
CA ALA A 34 -5.02 -8.82 2.76
C ALA A 34 -5.31 -8.05 1.46
N ASN A 35 -5.86 -8.74 0.47
CA ASN A 35 -6.32 -8.12 -0.78
C ASN A 35 -7.75 -7.61 -0.63
N MET A 36 -7.92 -6.29 -0.57
CA MET A 36 -9.22 -5.60 -0.43
C MET A 36 -10.03 -6.05 0.82
N PRO A 37 -9.44 -6.06 2.03
CA PRO A 37 -10.16 -6.43 3.24
C PRO A 37 -11.19 -5.39 3.69
N SER A 38 -11.03 -4.10 3.38
CA SER A 38 -12.03 -3.09 3.71
C SER A 38 -13.04 -2.91 2.58
N THR A 39 -14.33 -2.81 2.93
CA THR A 39 -15.36 -2.43 1.95
C THR A 39 -15.17 -0.96 1.52
N LEU A 40 -15.74 -0.55 0.38
CA LEU A 40 -15.60 0.83 -0.09
C LEU A 40 -16.15 1.84 0.92
N GLU A 41 -17.26 1.49 1.58
CA GLU A 41 -17.89 2.31 2.61
C GLU A 41 -16.98 2.46 3.83
N ALA A 42 -16.25 1.41 4.21
CA ALA A 42 -15.25 1.46 5.28
C ALA A 42 -14.08 2.39 4.92
N VAL A 43 -13.58 2.30 3.68
CA VAL A 43 -12.52 3.19 3.18
C VAL A 43 -12.95 4.65 3.23
N ASP A 44 -14.17 4.95 2.79
CA ASP A 44 -14.73 6.30 2.81
C ASP A 44 -14.80 6.84 4.25
N VAL A 45 -15.19 6.02 5.22
CA VAL A 45 -15.18 6.41 6.64
C VAL A 45 -13.79 6.82 7.10
N PHE A 46 -12.75 6.02 6.81
CA PHE A 46 -11.38 6.35 7.22
C PHE A 46 -10.86 7.62 6.56
N VAL A 47 -11.08 7.77 5.25
CA VAL A 47 -10.62 8.94 4.49
C VAL A 47 -11.33 10.21 4.96
N GLN A 48 -12.64 10.15 5.24
CA GLN A 48 -13.41 11.29 5.76
C GLN A 48 -13.01 11.66 7.19
N ALA A 49 -12.68 10.67 8.02
CA ALA A 49 -12.25 10.89 9.40
C ALA A 49 -10.81 11.43 9.51
N GLY A 50 -10.03 11.43 8.42
CA GLY A 50 -8.61 11.78 8.45
C GLY A 50 -7.72 10.70 9.08
N THR A 51 -8.24 9.49 9.28
CA THR A 51 -7.45 8.31 9.66
C THR A 51 -6.52 7.95 8.50
N LEU A 52 -5.25 7.66 8.81
CA LEU A 52 -4.30 7.24 7.79
C LEU A 52 -4.71 5.86 7.27
N TYR A 53 -5.16 5.79 6.02
CA TYR A 53 -5.58 4.53 5.41
C TYR A 53 -4.62 4.14 4.29
N ALA A 54 -3.84 3.07 4.48
CA ALA A 54 -2.91 2.54 3.50
C ALA A 54 -3.56 1.37 2.71
N PRO A 55 -3.75 1.51 1.38
CA PRO A 55 -4.42 0.49 0.57
C PRO A 55 -3.52 -0.73 0.32
N GLY A 56 -4.13 -1.91 0.23
CA GLY A 56 -3.42 -3.20 0.10
C GLY A 56 -2.41 -3.23 -1.04
N LYS A 57 -2.76 -2.65 -2.20
CA LYS A 57 -1.87 -2.53 -3.36
C LYS A 57 -0.50 -1.87 -3.07
N ALA A 58 -0.40 -1.10 -1.98
CA ALA A 58 0.84 -0.51 -1.50
C ALA A 58 1.36 -1.22 -0.24
N SER A 59 0.52 -1.41 0.78
CA SER A 59 0.94 -1.95 2.08
C SER A 59 1.30 -3.43 2.06
N ASN A 60 0.67 -4.24 1.19
CA ASN A 60 0.95 -5.67 1.06
C ASN A 60 1.89 -6.02 -0.11
N ALA A 61 2.37 -5.01 -0.85
CA ALA A 61 3.22 -5.17 -2.03
C ALA A 61 4.57 -5.86 -1.75
N GLY A 62 4.95 -5.96 -0.47
CA GLY A 62 6.18 -6.63 -0.05
C GLY A 62 6.28 -8.08 -0.54
N GLY A 63 5.16 -8.82 -0.61
CA GLY A 63 5.16 -10.19 -1.13
C GLY A 63 5.61 -10.26 -2.60
N VAL A 64 5.02 -9.42 -3.46
CA VAL A 64 5.38 -9.32 -4.88
C VAL A 64 6.81 -8.79 -5.04
N ALA A 65 7.22 -7.82 -4.22
CA ALA A 65 8.59 -7.32 -4.21
C ALA A 65 9.60 -8.44 -3.92
N THR A 66 9.35 -9.26 -2.90
CA THR A 66 10.22 -10.41 -2.60
C THR A 66 10.24 -11.46 -3.71
N SER A 67 9.13 -11.69 -4.42
CA SER A 67 9.13 -12.54 -5.63
C SER A 67 10.04 -11.96 -6.73
N GLY A 68 10.04 -10.64 -6.92
CA GLY A 68 10.97 -9.99 -7.86
C GLY A 68 12.45 -10.13 -7.45
N LEU A 69 12.73 -10.07 -6.15
CA LEU A 69 14.06 -10.35 -5.60
C LEU A 69 14.46 -11.82 -5.80
N GLU A 70 13.53 -12.77 -5.67
CA GLU A 70 13.76 -14.19 -5.97
C GLU A 70 14.11 -14.39 -7.46
N MET A 71 13.36 -13.76 -8.37
CA MET A 71 13.67 -13.81 -9.81
C MET A 71 15.07 -13.26 -10.11
N SER A 72 15.49 -12.20 -9.42
CA SER A 72 16.83 -11.62 -9.57
C SER A 72 17.94 -12.58 -9.10
N GLN A 73 17.74 -13.23 -7.95
CA GLN A 73 18.65 -14.26 -7.44
C GLN A 73 18.77 -15.45 -8.41
N ASN A 74 17.64 -15.90 -8.97
CA ASN A 74 17.61 -16.98 -9.96
C ASN A 74 18.38 -16.61 -11.24
N ALA A 75 18.22 -15.38 -11.75
CA ALA A 75 18.95 -14.90 -12.92
C ALA A 75 20.47 -14.82 -12.67
N LEU A 76 20.87 -14.41 -11.46
CA LEU A 76 22.28 -14.31 -11.03
C LEU A 76 22.88 -15.66 -10.59
N ARG A 77 22.05 -16.69 -10.39
CA ARG A 77 22.43 -18.01 -9.87
C ARG A 77 23.15 -17.95 -8.53
N LEU A 78 22.72 -17.05 -7.65
CA LEU A 78 23.25 -16.89 -6.31
C LEU A 78 22.11 -16.66 -5.33
N SER A 79 22.34 -17.07 -4.08
CA SER A 79 21.41 -16.81 -2.97
C SER A 79 21.95 -15.70 -2.10
N TRP A 80 21.07 -14.77 -1.73
CA TRP A 80 21.37 -13.73 -0.76
C TRP A 80 21.10 -14.22 0.67
N ARG A 81 21.73 -13.58 1.65
CA ARG A 81 21.40 -13.83 3.05
C ARG A 81 20.08 -13.15 3.37
N HIS A 82 19.41 -13.63 4.42
CA HIS A 82 18.18 -13.03 4.92
C HIS A 82 18.29 -11.51 5.12
N ALA A 83 19.37 -11.03 5.74
CA ALA A 83 19.59 -9.59 5.97
C ALA A 83 19.69 -8.78 4.68
N ASP A 84 20.28 -9.33 3.62
CA ASP A 84 20.41 -8.63 2.34
C ASP A 84 19.04 -8.54 1.62
N VAL A 85 18.18 -9.55 1.79
CA VAL A 85 16.80 -9.53 1.26
C VAL A 85 15.94 -8.54 2.06
N ASP A 86 16.05 -8.54 3.38
CA ASP A 86 15.30 -7.66 4.27
C ASP A 86 15.64 -6.18 4.03
N GLU A 87 16.92 -5.84 3.90
CA GLU A 87 17.34 -4.47 3.58
C GLU A 87 16.77 -3.99 2.25
N ARG A 88 16.81 -4.83 1.22
CA ARG A 88 16.23 -4.53 -0.10
C ARG A 88 14.72 -4.36 -0.03
N LEU A 89 14.03 -5.25 0.67
CA LEU A 89 12.58 -5.14 0.87
C LEU A 89 12.24 -3.84 1.60
N HIS A 90 12.99 -3.50 2.65
CA HIS A 90 12.78 -2.27 3.41
C HIS A 90 12.95 -1.01 2.55
N VAL A 91 13.95 -0.98 1.67
CA VAL A 91 14.12 0.09 0.69
C VAL A 91 12.93 0.18 -0.27
N ILE A 92 12.48 -0.95 -0.82
CA ILE A 92 11.33 -0.99 -1.74
C ILE A 92 10.07 -0.47 -1.05
N MET A 93 9.77 -0.89 0.18
CA MET A 93 8.59 -0.43 0.91
C MET A 93 8.65 1.08 1.22
N LYS A 94 9.83 1.61 1.53
CA LYS A 94 10.05 3.07 1.69
C LYS A 94 9.80 3.84 0.40
N GLU A 95 10.26 3.32 -0.74
CA GLU A 95 10.01 3.92 -2.04
C GLU A 95 8.53 3.90 -2.42
N ILE A 96 7.83 2.78 -2.15
CA ILE A 96 6.36 2.69 -2.34
C ILE A 96 5.65 3.75 -1.50
N HIS A 97 6.00 3.87 -0.22
CA HIS A 97 5.42 4.89 0.66
C HIS A 97 5.71 6.32 0.16
N ALA A 98 6.97 6.62 -0.20
CA ALA A 98 7.37 7.92 -0.71
C ALA A 98 6.59 8.30 -1.99
N ASN A 99 6.38 7.35 -2.90
CA ASN A 99 5.56 7.56 -4.09
C ASN A 99 4.08 7.82 -3.75
N CYS A 100 3.52 7.07 -2.80
CA CYS A 100 2.15 7.31 -2.35
C CYS A 100 1.99 8.71 -1.73
N VAL A 101 2.97 9.16 -0.94
CA VAL A 101 2.97 10.53 -0.40
C VAL A 101 3.10 11.54 -1.53
N HIS A 102 4.08 11.39 -2.42
CA HIS A 102 4.31 12.35 -3.51
C HIS A 102 3.06 12.58 -4.37
N HIS A 103 2.37 11.50 -4.74
CA HIS A 103 1.18 11.58 -5.59
C HIS A 103 -0.14 11.78 -4.82
N GLY A 104 -0.14 11.57 -3.50
CA GLY A 104 -1.34 11.61 -2.66
C GLY A 104 -1.49 12.88 -1.81
N VAL A 105 -0.48 13.75 -1.75
CA VAL A 105 -0.56 15.03 -1.02
C VAL A 105 -1.63 15.93 -1.65
N ARG A 106 -2.57 16.37 -0.81
CA ARG A 106 -3.63 17.32 -1.14
C ARG A 106 -3.17 18.76 -0.86
N ALA A 107 -3.92 19.73 -1.37
CA ALA A 107 -3.61 21.16 -1.21
C ALA A 107 -3.59 21.64 0.25
N ASP A 108 -4.29 20.94 1.14
CA ASP A 108 -4.33 21.22 2.59
C ASP A 108 -3.17 20.56 3.37
N GLY A 109 -2.28 19.84 2.69
CA GLY A 109 -1.15 19.13 3.29
C GLY A 109 -1.49 17.72 3.82
N SER A 110 -2.76 17.29 3.76
CA SER A 110 -3.14 15.92 4.06
C SER A 110 -2.71 14.96 2.95
N VAL A 111 -2.58 13.66 3.26
CA VAL A 111 -2.18 12.64 2.28
C VAL A 111 -3.31 11.64 2.07
N ASN A 112 -3.78 11.53 0.83
CA ASN A 112 -4.65 10.42 0.41
C ASN A 112 -3.80 9.32 -0.23
N TYR A 113 -3.50 8.27 0.55
CA TYR A 113 -2.71 7.13 0.08
C TYR A 113 -3.45 6.29 -0.97
N VAL A 114 -4.78 6.33 -1.03
CA VAL A 114 -5.54 5.64 -2.09
C VAL A 114 -5.26 6.27 -3.45
N ASP A 115 -5.37 7.59 -3.52
CA ASP A 115 -5.04 8.37 -4.73
C ASP A 115 -3.56 8.22 -5.05
N GLY A 116 -2.69 8.39 -4.04
CA GLY A 116 -1.25 8.27 -4.20
C GLY A 116 -0.81 6.94 -4.79
N ALA A 117 -1.31 5.82 -4.26
CA ALA A 117 -0.98 4.50 -4.77
C ALA A 117 -1.50 4.26 -6.20
N ASN A 118 -2.72 4.73 -6.51
CA ASN A 118 -3.31 4.59 -7.84
C ASN A 118 -2.57 5.41 -8.89
N ILE A 119 -2.30 6.68 -8.59
CA ILE A 119 -1.62 7.60 -9.51
C ILE A 119 -0.19 7.14 -9.72
N ALA A 120 0.55 6.80 -8.66
CA ALA A 120 1.93 6.32 -8.77
C ALA A 120 2.04 5.08 -9.67
N GLY A 121 1.16 4.08 -9.44
CA GLY A 121 1.13 2.88 -10.26
C GLY A 121 0.77 3.16 -11.71
N PHE A 122 -0.24 4.01 -11.93
CA PHE A 122 -0.69 4.38 -13.28
C PHE A 122 0.38 5.14 -14.06
N VAL A 123 0.98 6.18 -13.49
CA VAL A 123 2.00 7.01 -14.15
C VAL A 123 3.17 6.14 -14.63
N LYS A 124 3.67 5.25 -13.77
CA LYS A 124 4.77 4.35 -14.13
C LYS A 124 4.45 3.46 -15.33
N VAL A 125 3.23 2.92 -15.40
CA VAL A 125 2.79 2.08 -16.52
C VAL A 125 2.57 2.92 -17.77
N ALA A 126 1.91 4.07 -17.64
CA ALA A 126 1.62 4.98 -18.75
C ALA A 126 2.91 5.49 -19.41
N ASP A 127 3.90 5.91 -18.63
CA ASP A 127 5.21 6.36 -19.13
C ASP A 127 5.93 5.24 -19.89
N ALA A 128 5.89 4.02 -19.37
CA ALA A 128 6.48 2.85 -20.03
C ALA A 128 5.77 2.53 -21.37
N MET A 129 4.43 2.60 -21.40
CA MET A 129 3.64 2.40 -22.61
C MET A 129 3.95 3.48 -23.66
N LEU A 130 4.00 4.75 -23.25
CA LEU A 130 4.36 5.86 -24.14
C LEU A 130 5.78 5.69 -24.72
N ALA A 131 6.74 5.26 -23.90
CA ALA A 131 8.11 5.01 -24.33
C ALA A 131 8.25 3.82 -25.30
N GLN A 132 7.38 2.81 -25.18
CA GLN A 132 7.34 1.66 -26.09
C GLN A 132 6.63 1.96 -27.42
N GLY A 133 5.93 3.09 -27.52
CA GLY A 133 5.20 3.50 -28.72
C GLY A 133 3.92 2.69 -28.94
N LEU A 134 3.39 2.74 -30.17
CA LEU A 134 2.24 1.93 -30.56
C LEU A 134 2.72 0.54 -30.97
N TYR A 135 2.30 -0.49 -30.23
CA TYR A 135 2.60 -1.90 -30.49
C TYR A 135 1.32 -2.74 -30.50
#